data_AF-A0A8J8GGA7-F1
#
_entry.id   AF-A0A8J8GGA7-F1
#
_cell.length_a   1.000
_cell.length_b   1.000
_cell.length_c   1.000
_cell.angle_alpha   90.00
_cell.angle_beta   90.00
_cell.angle_gamma   90.00
#
_symmetry.space_group_name_H-M   'P 1'
#
loop_
_entity.id
_entity.type
_entity.pdbx_description
1 polymer ?
#
loop_
_entity_poly.entity_id
_entity_poly.type
_entity_poly.pdbx_seq_one_letter_code
_entity_poly.pdbx_strand_id
1 'polypeptide(L)'
;IDAYIRTVAGYFTNVDEANAFLEEVRKKRQRYIRDQLQMILREIKRIDQQDIIDTALRECMRKKLFCATDFIDMVQYIERQRLTHNTTQIEKPVSIHPLNIDHQSLFETTSQKRDVNEYLAVLEGQH
;
A
#
# COMPACT_ATOMS: atom_id res chain seq x y z
N ILE A 1 -20.03 -8.78 -2.74
CA ILE A 1 -18.87 -7.85 -2.82
C ILE A 1 -19.15 -6.76 -3.85
N ASP A 2 -19.71 -7.10 -5.01
CA ASP A 2 -20.03 -6.14 -6.08
C ASP A 2 -20.92 -4.97 -5.63
N ALA A 3 -21.98 -5.23 -4.85
CA ALA A 3 -22.80 -4.16 -4.27
C ALA A 3 -21.98 -3.20 -3.39
N TYR A 4 -21.03 -3.75 -2.62
CA TYR A 4 -20.17 -2.95 -1.76
C TYR A 4 -19.15 -2.13 -2.56
N ILE A 5 -18.60 -2.67 -3.65
CA ILE A 5 -17.77 -1.93 -4.60
C ILE A 5 -18.54 -0.74 -5.16
N ARG A 6 -19.77 -0.94 -5.62
CA ARG A 6 -20.62 0.15 -6.12
C ARG A 6 -20.90 1.20 -5.06
N THR A 7 -21.15 0.79 -3.82
CA THR A 7 -21.31 1.72 -2.70
C THR A 7 -20.05 2.55 -2.47
N VAL A 8 -18.86 1.93 -2.44
CA VAL A 8 -17.59 2.65 -2.25
C VAL A 8 -17.30 3.57 -3.45
N ALA A 9 -17.55 3.13 -4.67
CA ALA A 9 -17.39 3.93 -5.89
C ALA A 9 -18.26 5.18 -5.90
N GLY A 10 -19.46 5.12 -5.30
CA GLY A 10 -20.37 6.25 -5.17
C GLY A 10 -19.87 7.40 -4.28
N TYR A 11 -18.76 7.21 -3.54
CA TYR A 11 -18.12 8.28 -2.77
C TYR A 11 -17.08 9.07 -3.57
N PHE A 12 -16.84 8.70 -4.83
CA PHE A 12 -15.97 9.43 -5.74
C PHE A 12 -16.81 10.27 -6.71
N THR A 13 -16.25 11.37 -7.21
CA THR A 13 -16.94 12.19 -8.22
C THR A 13 -17.11 11.41 -9.54
N ASN A 14 -16.06 10.68 -9.96
CA ASN A 14 -16.10 9.83 -11.15
C ASN A 14 -16.32 8.36 -10.74
N VAL A 15 -17.58 7.94 -10.75
CA VAL A 15 -17.99 6.59 -10.34
C VAL A 15 -17.42 5.51 -11.27
N ASP A 16 -17.30 5.77 -12.57
CA ASP A 16 -16.78 4.78 -13.53
C ASP A 16 -15.29 4.52 -13.32
N GLU A 17 -14.51 5.60 -13.13
CA GLU A 17 -13.08 5.50 -12.83
C GLU A 17 -12.84 4.83 -11.47
N ALA A 18 -13.65 5.16 -10.47
CA ALA A 18 -13.59 4.52 -9.15
C ALA A 18 -13.92 3.03 -9.24
N ASN A 19 -14.96 2.65 -9.99
CA ASN A 19 -15.28 1.23 -10.19
C ASN A 19 -14.12 0.49 -10.86
N ALA A 20 -13.50 1.07 -11.89
CA ALA A 20 -12.34 0.47 -12.56
C ALA A 20 -11.19 0.23 -11.57
N PHE A 21 -10.87 1.23 -10.74
CA PHE A 21 -9.86 1.10 -9.69
C PHE A 21 -10.19 -0.02 -8.69
N LEU A 22 -11.41 -0.04 -8.15
CA LEU A 22 -11.81 -1.01 -7.13
C LEU A 22 -11.89 -2.44 -7.67
N GLU A 23 -12.23 -2.63 -8.95
CA GLU A 23 -12.15 -3.93 -9.61
C GLU A 23 -10.70 -4.40 -9.79
N GLU A 24 -9.76 -3.49 -10.08
CA GLU A 24 -8.33 -3.84 -10.10
C GLU A 24 -7.80 -4.22 -8.70
N VAL A 25 -8.25 -3.51 -7.65
CA VAL A 25 -7.94 -3.87 -6.26
C VAL A 25 -8.51 -5.26 -5.93
N ARG A 26 -9.74 -5.56 -6.34
CA ARG A 26 -10.36 -6.89 -6.18
C ARG A 26 -9.54 -7.97 -6.86
N LYS A 27 -9.10 -7.76 -8.11
CA LYS A 27 -8.28 -8.74 -8.84
C LYS A 27 -6.96 -9.02 -8.13
N LYS A 28 -6.25 -7.98 -7.67
CA LYS A 28 -4.93 -8.16 -7.01
C LYS A 28 -5.01 -8.63 -5.57
N ARG A 29 -6.05 -8.24 -4.83
CA ARG A 29 -6.21 -8.48 -3.38
C ARG A 29 -7.49 -9.24 -3.04
N GLN A 30 -7.88 -10.22 -3.87
CA GLN A 30 -9.16 -10.94 -3.72
C GLN A 30 -9.40 -11.50 -2.33
N ARG A 31 -8.38 -12.09 -1.69
CA ARG A 31 -8.47 -12.64 -0.32
C ARG A 31 -8.86 -11.59 0.73
N TYR A 32 -8.45 -10.34 0.53
CA TYR A 32 -8.59 -9.26 1.50
C TYR A 32 -9.49 -8.12 1.00
N ILE A 33 -10.29 -8.35 -0.04
CA ILE A 33 -11.01 -7.27 -0.73
C ILE A 33 -11.95 -6.51 0.21
N ARG A 34 -12.61 -7.20 1.15
CA ARG A 34 -13.50 -6.53 2.12
C ARG A 34 -12.73 -5.53 2.98
N ASP A 35 -11.58 -5.92 3.50
CA ASP A 35 -10.74 -5.07 4.36
C ASP A 35 -10.17 -3.90 3.55
N GLN A 36 -9.73 -4.16 2.31
CA GLN A 36 -9.25 -3.14 1.39
C GLN A 36 -10.32 -2.07 1.13
N LEU A 37 -11.55 -2.49 0.81
CA LEU A 37 -12.68 -1.58 0.59
C LEU A 37 -13.07 -0.81 1.86
N GLN A 38 -13.04 -1.45 3.03
CA GLN A 38 -13.33 -0.79 4.30
C GLN A 38 -12.30 0.28 4.65
N MET A 39 -11.02 -0.01 4.43
CA MET A 39 -9.93 0.95 4.63
C MET A 39 -10.08 2.17 3.72
N ILE A 40 -10.31 1.95 2.41
CA ILE A 40 -10.56 3.01 1.44
C ILE A 40 -11.76 3.86 1.85
N LEU A 41 -12.88 3.22 2.19
CA LEU A 41 -14.11 3.92 2.58
C LEU A 41 -13.91 4.77 3.85
N ARG A 42 -13.17 4.24 4.83
CA ARG A 42 -12.85 4.98 6.05
C ARG A 42 -12.04 6.23 5.74
N GLU A 43 -11.04 6.11 4.87
CA GLU A 43 -10.19 7.24 4.51
C GLU A 43 -10.98 8.31 3.74
N ILE A 44 -11.83 7.91 2.78
CA ILE A 44 -12.68 8.87 2.05
C ILE A 44 -13.58 9.65 3.01
N LYS A 45 -14.18 8.97 4.00
CA LYS A 45 -15.04 9.62 5.00
C LYS A 45 -14.28 10.50 6.00
N ARG A 46 -12.97 10.32 6.14
CA ARG A 46 -12.11 11.14 7.01
C ARG A 46 -11.80 12.50 6.35
N ILE A 47 -11.71 12.54 5.03
CA ILE A 47 -11.30 13.72 4.27
C ILE A 47 -12.52 14.52 3.82
N ASP A 48 -12.61 15.77 4.24
CA ASP A 48 -13.71 16.66 3.85
C ASP A 48 -13.59 17.16 2.39
N GLN A 49 -12.36 17.18 1.86
CA GLN A 49 -12.07 17.75 0.54
C GLN A 49 -12.11 16.67 -0.56
N GLN A 50 -13.24 16.58 -1.27
CA GLN A 50 -13.45 15.61 -2.37
C GLN A 50 -12.34 15.65 -3.45
N ASP A 51 -11.83 16.83 -3.75
CA ASP A 51 -10.77 17.03 -4.76
C ASP A 51 -9.43 16.33 -4.38
N ILE A 52 -9.16 16.12 -3.08
CA ILE A 52 -8.01 15.31 -2.63
C ILE A 52 -8.24 13.84 -3.00
N ILE A 53 -9.43 13.33 -2.72
CA ILE A 53 -9.82 11.94 -2.97
C ILE A 53 -9.80 11.63 -4.46
N ASP A 54 -10.35 12.51 -5.29
CA ASP A 54 -10.38 12.32 -6.75
C ASP A 54 -8.98 12.46 -7.38
N THR A 55 -8.12 13.31 -6.82
CA THR A 55 -6.71 13.42 -7.26
C THR A 55 -5.92 12.18 -6.86
N ALA A 56 -6.14 11.65 -5.66
CA ALA A 56 -5.50 10.42 -5.21
C ALA A 56 -5.90 9.23 -6.09
N LEU A 57 -7.19 9.09 -6.43
CA LEU A 57 -7.68 8.07 -7.34
C LEU A 57 -6.95 8.10 -8.69
N ARG A 58 -6.89 9.28 -9.31
CA ARG A 58 -6.22 9.48 -10.61
C ARG A 58 -4.74 9.13 -10.55
N GLU A 59 -4.06 9.53 -9.48
CA GLU A 59 -2.64 9.21 -9.29
C GLU A 59 -2.40 7.71 -9.04
N CYS A 60 -3.25 7.06 -8.27
CA CYS A 60 -3.21 5.61 -8.06
C CYS A 60 -3.43 4.85 -9.38
N MET A 61 -4.38 5.29 -10.20
CA MET A 61 -4.62 4.72 -11.53
C MET A 61 -3.42 4.90 -12.46
N ARG A 62 -2.86 6.12 -12.52
CA ARG A 62 -1.69 6.44 -13.35
C ARG A 62 -0.45 5.63 -12.95
N LYS A 63 -0.23 5.44 -11.65
CA LYS A 63 0.91 4.70 -11.08
C LYS A 63 0.66 3.20 -10.92
N LYS A 64 -0.54 2.71 -11.25
CA LYS A 64 -1.00 1.31 -11.10
C LYS A 64 -0.92 0.78 -9.66
N LEU A 65 -1.17 1.65 -8.69
CA LEU A 65 -1.17 1.37 -7.26
C LEU A 65 -2.54 0.84 -6.83
N PHE A 66 -2.75 -0.48 -6.90
CA PHE A 66 -4.07 -1.10 -6.67
C PHE A 66 -4.13 -1.81 -5.31
N CYS A 67 -3.89 -1.08 -4.24
CA CYS A 67 -4.26 -1.50 -2.90
C CYS A 67 -4.61 -0.30 -2.00
N ALA A 68 -5.31 -0.57 -0.91
CA ALA A 68 -5.84 0.43 0.00
C ALA A 68 -4.74 1.22 0.71
N THR A 69 -3.64 0.58 1.10
CA THR A 69 -2.52 1.26 1.75
C THR A 69 -1.92 2.31 0.84
N ASP A 70 -1.64 1.96 -0.42
CA ASP A 70 -1.11 2.91 -1.40
C ASP A 70 -2.07 4.08 -1.65
N PHE A 71 -3.38 3.81 -1.67
CA PHE A 71 -4.40 4.85 -1.81
C PHE A 71 -4.41 5.80 -0.61
N ILE A 72 -4.37 5.26 0.61
CA ILE A 72 -4.31 6.06 1.84
C ILE A 72 -3.04 6.90 1.87
N ASP A 73 -1.89 6.31 1.53
CA ASP A 73 -0.62 7.03 1.48
C ASP A 73 -0.66 8.17 0.45
N MET A 74 -1.29 7.95 -0.71
CA MET A 74 -1.49 8.99 -1.72
C MET A 74 -2.40 10.13 -1.22
N VAL A 75 -3.52 9.79 -0.57
CA VAL A 75 -4.43 10.77 0.03
C VAL A 75 -3.69 11.63 1.05
N GLN A 76 -2.96 11.00 1.98
CA GLN A 76 -2.17 11.72 3.00
C GLN A 76 -1.06 12.57 2.39
N TYR A 77 -0.40 12.09 1.34
CA TYR A 77 0.62 12.85 0.62
C TYR A 77 0.04 14.12 -0.03
N ILE A 78 -1.13 14.03 -0.66
CA ILE A 78 -1.81 15.19 -1.26
C ILE A 78 -2.33 16.14 -0.17
N GLU A 79 -2.91 15.62 0.92
CA GLU A 79 -3.35 16.40 2.08
C GLU A 79 -2.20 17.24 2.66
N ARG A 80 -1.04 16.60 2.92
CA ARG A 80 0.16 17.28 3.42
C ARG A 80 0.69 18.31 2.43
N GLN A 81 0.69 18.00 1.14
CA GLN A 81 1.12 18.97 0.12
C GLN A 81 0.25 20.22 0.13
N ARG A 82 -1.08 20.09 0.24
CA ARG A 82 -1.98 21.26 0.28
C ARG A 82 -1.76 22.15 1.50
N LEU A 83 -1.55 21.53 2.66
CA LEU A 83 -1.19 22.25 3.89
C LEU A 83 0.13 23.02 3.73
N THR A 84 1.09 22.45 2.99
CA THR A 84 2.41 23.05 2.76
C THR A 84 2.39 24.12 1.65
N HIS A 85 1.57 23.93 0.60
CA HIS A 85 1.44 24.85 -0.53
C HIS A 85 0.71 26.16 -0.20
N ASN A 86 -0.02 26.24 0.93
CA ASN A 86 -0.46 27.52 1.50
C ASN A 86 0.74 28.38 1.99
N THR A 87 1.95 27.81 2.06
CA THR A 87 3.17 28.49 2.53
C THR A 87 4.37 28.26 1.59
N THR A 88 4.16 28.24 0.26
CA THR A 88 5.18 28.22 -0.83
C THR A 88 5.22 26.91 -1.61
N GLN A 89 5.04 27.02 -2.93
CA GLN A 89 5.14 25.94 -3.91
C GLN A 89 6.56 25.39 -4.01
N ILE A 90 6.78 24.10 -3.74
CA ILE A 90 7.92 23.37 -4.31
C ILE A 90 7.50 21.92 -4.56
N GLU A 91 7.28 21.60 -5.83
CA GLU A 91 7.25 20.24 -6.35
C GLU A 91 8.59 19.56 -6.01
N LYS A 92 8.58 18.52 -5.15
CA LYS A 92 9.74 17.64 -4.96
C LYS A 92 9.38 16.20 -5.36
N PRO A 93 10.27 15.52 -6.11
CA PRO A 93 10.04 14.16 -6.55
C PRO A 93 10.03 13.19 -5.36
N VAL A 94 9.10 12.23 -5.43
CA VAL A 94 8.82 11.18 -4.47
C VAL A 94 10.10 10.51 -3.94
N SER A 95 10.41 10.76 -2.67
CA SER A 95 11.13 9.81 -1.83
C SER A 95 10.07 9.06 -1.04
N ILE A 96 9.76 7.84 -1.48
CA ILE A 96 8.98 6.87 -0.71
C ILE A 96 9.82 6.52 0.52
N HIS A 97 9.63 7.27 1.60
CA HIS A 97 10.14 6.86 2.90
C HIS A 97 9.40 5.59 3.30
N PRO A 98 10.11 4.51 3.66
CA PRO A 98 9.48 3.38 4.33
C PRO A 98 8.73 3.92 5.54
N LEU A 99 7.45 3.61 5.63
CA LEU A 99 6.67 3.83 6.84
C LEU A 99 7.49 3.28 8.01
N ASN A 100 7.86 4.15 8.94
CA ASN A 100 8.37 3.76 10.26
C ASN A 100 7.25 2.98 10.94
N ILE A 101 7.21 1.68 10.66
CA ILE A 101 6.58 0.73 11.53
C ILE A 101 7.64 0.46 12.58
N ASP A 102 7.39 0.98 13.78
CA ASP A 102 8.09 0.62 14.99
C ASP A 102 7.80 -0.86 15.29
N HIS A 103 8.35 -1.74 14.48
CA HIS A 103 8.58 -3.11 14.84
C HIS A 103 9.88 -3.10 15.61
N GLN A 104 9.73 -2.91 16.92
CA GLN A 104 10.67 -3.42 17.90
C GLN A 104 11.20 -4.76 17.39
N SER A 105 12.50 -4.74 17.10
CA SER A 105 13.45 -5.84 16.98
C SER A 105 12.87 -7.23 17.27
N LEU A 106 13.04 -8.15 16.31
CA LEU A 106 13.77 -9.41 16.51
C LEU A 106 13.57 -10.32 15.29
N PHE A 107 14.26 -10.05 14.18
CA PHE A 107 14.63 -11.10 13.22
C PHE A 107 15.94 -10.71 12.54
N GLU A 108 17.05 -10.82 13.27
CA GLU A 108 18.36 -11.02 12.65
C GLU A 108 18.35 -12.37 11.95
N THR A 109 17.91 -12.43 10.70
CA THR A 109 18.19 -13.59 9.84
C THR A 109 19.44 -13.28 9.03
N THR A 110 20.59 -13.41 9.69
CA THR A 110 21.84 -13.57 8.96
C THR A 110 21.78 -14.94 8.29
N SER A 111 21.73 -14.95 6.96
CA SER A 111 21.88 -16.17 6.18
C SER A 111 23.32 -16.68 6.38
N GLN A 112 23.50 -17.62 7.31
CA GLN A 112 24.77 -18.35 7.43
C GLN A 112 25.05 -19.06 6.11
N LYS A 113 26.16 -18.68 5.44
CA LYS A 113 26.77 -19.52 4.40
C LYS A 113 27.12 -20.84 5.07
N ARG A 114 26.42 -21.91 4.70
CA ARG A 114 26.82 -23.27 5.07
C ARG A 114 28.10 -23.56 4.31
N ASP A 115 29.21 -23.57 5.04
CA ASP A 115 30.47 -24.11 4.55
C ASP A 115 30.27 -25.60 4.27
N VAL A 116 30.47 -26.01 3.02
CA VAL A 116 30.34 -27.41 2.59
C VAL A 116 31.64 -28.11 2.95
N ASN A 117 31.77 -28.50 4.21
CA ASN A 117 32.89 -29.35 4.65
C ASN A 117 32.39 -30.44 5.60
N GLU A 118 31.44 -31.21 5.08
CA GLU A 118 30.98 -32.47 5.63
C GLU A 118 31.41 -33.58 4.69
N TYR A 119 32.69 -33.93 4.64
CA TYR A 119 33.11 -35.25 4.16
C TYR A 119 34.46 -35.66 4.82
N LEU A 120 34.44 -36.82 5.50
CA LEU A 120 35.52 -37.58 6.13
C LEU A 120 35.94 -37.27 7.58
N ALA A 121 35.27 -37.94 8.54
CA ALA A 121 35.94 -38.60 9.69
C ALA A 121 35.04 -39.64 10.40
N VAL A 122 34.13 -40.34 9.70
CA VAL A 122 33.24 -41.38 10.29
C VAL A 122 33.44 -42.75 9.64
N LEU A 123 34.69 -43.07 9.29
CA LEU A 123 35.17 -44.41 8.95
C LEU A 123 36.62 -44.39 9.47
N GLU A 124 36.95 -44.80 10.69
CA GLU A 124 36.97 -46.15 11.25
C GLU A 124 36.85 -45.99 12.78
N GLY A 125 36.01 -46.72 13.52
CA GLY A 125 36.04 -48.17 13.60
C GLY A 125 37.02 -48.59 14.71
N GLN A 126 36.50 -49.14 15.81
CA GLN A 126 37.22 -49.63 16.99
C GLN A 126 38.44 -50.51 16.64
N HIS A 127 39.52 -50.38 17.44
CA HIS A 127 40.15 -51.53 18.13
C HIS A 127 41.07 -51.07 19.26
#